data_AF-V9GA67-F1
#
_entry.id   AF-V9GA67-F1
#
_cell.length_a   1.000
_cell.length_b   1.000
_cell.length_c   1.000
_cell.angle_alpha   90.00
_cell.angle_beta   90.00
_cell.angle_gamma   90.00
#
_symmetry.space_group_name_H-M   'P 1'
#
loop_
_entity.id
_entity.type
_entity.pdbx_description
1 polymer ?
#
loop_
_entity_poly.entity_id
_entity_poly.type
_entity_poly.pdbx_seq_one_letter_code
_entity_poly.pdbx_strand_id
1 'polypeptide(L)' 'MMRQEEEAKYAGERKSKVGTGDRSERIRTYNFPQSRVTDHRIGLTVHKLDQVMNGEIEEIVSALTIAEQAEMMDKGV' A
#
# COMPACT_ATOMS: atom_id res chain seq x y z
N MET A 1 -8.16 -33.54 2.28
CA MET A 1 -9.10 -32.55 1.72
C MET A 1 -8.99 -31.22 2.46
N MET A 2 -9.23 -31.16 3.78
CA MET A 2 -9.19 -29.91 4.58
C MET A 2 -7.90 -29.06 4.41
N ARG A 3 -6.71 -29.67 4.45
CA ARG A 3 -5.43 -28.96 4.23
C ARG A 3 -5.27 -28.37 2.82
N GLN A 4 -5.73 -29.06 1.79
CA GLN A 4 -5.67 -28.56 0.40
C GLN A 4 -6.61 -27.37 0.20
N GLU A 5 -7.77 -27.38 0.85
CA GLU A 5 -8.71 -26.26 0.81
C GLU A 5 -8.16 -25.03 1.53
N GLU A 6 -7.53 -25.21 2.69
CA GLU A 6 -6.85 -24.12 3.41
C GLU A 6 -5.68 -23.54 2.61
N GLU A 7 -4.85 -24.39 2.02
CA GLU A 7 -3.73 -23.98 1.14
C GLU A 7 -4.25 -23.22 -0.09
N ALA A 8 -5.35 -23.67 -0.70
CA ALA A 8 -5.98 -23.00 -1.84
C ALA A 8 -6.57 -21.64 -1.46
N LYS A 9 -7.23 -21.53 -0.30
CA LYS A 9 -7.74 -20.25 0.22
C LYS A 9 -6.60 -19.27 0.45
N TYR A 10 -5.55 -19.71 1.14
CA TYR A 10 -4.38 -18.88 1.40
C TYR A 10 -3.69 -18.42 0.10
N ALA A 11 -3.55 -19.32 -0.87
CA ALA A 11 -3.00 -18.99 -2.18
C ALA A 11 -3.85 -17.95 -2.93
N GLY A 12 -5.17 -18.07 -2.86
CA GLY A 12 -6.11 -17.10 -3.43
C GLY A 12 -5.99 -15.72 -2.80
N GLU A 13 -5.99 -15.65 -1.47
CA GLU A 13 -5.81 -14.39 -0.72
C GLU A 13 -4.44 -13.75 -0.97
N ARG A 14 -3.38 -14.57 -1.05
CA ARG A 14 -2.05 -14.06 -1.36
C ARG A 14 -2.03 -13.45 -2.76
N LYS A 15 -2.66 -14.12 -3.73
CA LYS A 15 -2.73 -13.63 -5.11
C LYS A 15 -3.48 -12.30 -5.20
N SER A 16 -4.58 -12.13 -4.47
CA SER A 16 -5.30 -10.85 -4.47
C SER A 16 -4.52 -9.71 -3.81
N LYS A 17 -3.76 -9.98 -2.74
CA LYS A 17 -2.92 -8.97 -2.06
C LYS A 17 -1.68 -8.56 -2.86
N VAL A 18 -1.08 -9.49 -3.60
CA VAL A 18 0.10 -9.21 -4.43
C VAL A 18 -0.30 -8.59 -5.77
N GLY A 19 -1.50 -8.89 -6.27
CA GLY A 19 -1.96 -8.47 -7.59
C GLY A 19 -1.27 -9.26 -8.70
N THR A 20 -1.11 -8.61 -9.87
CA THR A 20 -0.45 -9.18 -11.05
C THR A 20 1.06 -8.97 -11.04
N GLY A 21 1.56 -8.05 -10.22
CA GLY A 21 2.96 -7.62 -10.20
C GLY A 21 3.32 -6.66 -11.33
N ASP A 22 2.35 -6.20 -12.13
CA ASP A 22 2.59 -5.20 -13.15
C ASP A 22 2.91 -3.83 -12.55
N ARG A 23 3.71 -3.04 -13.29
CA ARG A 23 4.13 -1.70 -12.86
C ARG A 23 2.97 -0.72 -12.75
N SER A 24 1.87 -0.96 -13.47
CA SER A 24 0.66 -0.14 -13.37
C SER A 24 -0.04 -0.28 -12.01
N GLU A 25 0.11 -1.43 -11.34
CA GLU A 25 -0.51 -1.73 -10.04
C GLU A 25 0.37 -1.35 -8.84
N ARG A 26 1.45 -0.58 -9.07
CA ARG A 26 2.35 -0.17 -7.99
C ARG A 26 1.61 0.70 -6.98
N ILE A 27 1.65 0.32 -5.71
CA ILE A 27 1.10 1.15 -4.62
C ILE A 27 2.00 2.33 -4.27
N ARG A 28 3.31 2.23 -4.54
CA ARG A 28 4.31 3.22 -4.12
C ARG A 28 5.50 3.27 -5.06
N THR A 29 6.14 4.42 -5.18
CA THR A 29 7.39 4.61 -5.93
C THR A 29 8.42 5.29 -5.04
N TYR A 30 9.58 4.67 -4.91
CA TYR A 30 10.75 5.22 -4.23
C TYR A 30 11.70 5.78 -5.29
N ASN A 31 11.92 7.09 -5.30
CA ASN A 31 12.76 7.78 -6.27
C ASN A 31 14.01 8.31 -5.57
N PHE A 32 15.09 7.52 -5.64
CA PHE A 32 16.38 7.83 -5.03
C PHE A 32 17.06 9.10 -5.58
N PRO A 33 17.12 9.33 -6.91
CA PRO A 33 17.73 10.56 -7.44
C PRO A 33 17.07 11.86 -6.96
N GLN A 34 15.79 11.82 -6.60
CA GLN A 34 15.03 12.99 -6.13
C GLN A 34 14.62 12.90 -4.65
N SER A 35 15.20 11.94 -3.90
CA SER A 35 14.95 11.67 -2.48
C SER A 35 13.48 11.72 -2.06
N ARG A 36 12.59 11.15 -2.88
CA ARG A 36 11.14 11.18 -2.63
C ARG A 36 10.47 9.81 -2.69
N VAL A 37 9.36 9.72 -1.97
CA VAL A 37 8.44 8.57 -1.97
C VAL A 37 7.07 9.06 -2.38
N THR A 38 6.47 8.42 -3.38
CA THR A 38 5.09 8.71 -3.80
C THR A 38 4.22 7.50 -3.55
N ASP A 39 3.16 7.63 -2.75
CA ASP A 39 2.12 6.62 -2.56
C ASP A 39 0.96 6.91 -3.52
N HIS A 40 0.70 5.99 -4.45
CA HIS A 40 -0.26 6.17 -5.54
C HIS A 40 -1.70 5.91 -5.11
N ARG A 41 -1.93 5.30 -3.92
CA ARG A 41 -3.28 5.04 -3.42
C ARG A 41 -4.04 6.33 -3.12
N ILE A 42 -3.32 7.32 -2.59
CA ILE A 42 -3.87 8.61 -2.17
C ILE A 42 -3.19 9.81 -2.84
N GLY A 43 -2.23 9.56 -3.75
CA GLY A 43 -1.46 10.62 -4.42
C GLY A 43 -0.48 11.38 -3.52
N LEU A 44 -0.12 10.83 -2.35
CA LEU A 44 0.80 11.48 -1.40
C LEU A 44 2.24 11.41 -1.90
N THR A 45 2.96 12.53 -1.86
CA THR A 45 4.42 12.57 -2.12
C THR A 45 5.16 13.17 -0.93
N VAL A 46 6.15 12.43 -0.42
CA VAL A 46 7.01 12.83 0.70
C VAL A 46 8.45 12.97 0.20
N HIS A 47 9.09 14.10 0.50
CA HIS A 47 10.48 14.41 0.11
C HIS A 47 11.52 14.05 1.17
N LYS A 48 11.33 12.89 1.83
CA LYS A 48 12.17 12.42 2.95
C LYS A 48 12.49 10.94 2.81
N LEU A 49 12.89 10.51 1.59
CA LEU A 49 13.13 9.10 1.28
C LEU A 49 14.02 8.41 2.31
N ASP A 50 15.15 9.03 2.68
CA ASP A 50 16.12 8.40 3.59
C ASP A 50 15.51 8.12 4.97
N GLN A 51 14.71 9.05 5.50
CA GLN A 51 14.01 8.88 6.78
C GLN A 51 12.99 7.74 6.70
N VAL A 52 12.21 7.70 5.63
CA VAL A 52 11.24 6.62 5.38
C VAL A 52 11.93 5.26 5.30
N MET A 53 13.08 5.19 4.62
CA MET A 53 13.88 3.96 4.51
C MET A 53 14.55 3.56 5.83
N ASN A 54 14.82 4.53 6.71
CA ASN A 54 15.32 4.30 8.06
C ASN A 54 14.21 3.93 9.08
N GLY A 55 12.96 3.84 8.66
CA GLY A 55 11.83 3.37 9.48
C GLY A 55 10.85 4.46 9.90
N GLU A 56 11.08 5.72 9.57
CA GLU A 56 10.17 6.84 9.84
C GLU A 56 9.00 6.86 8.84
N ILE A 57 8.18 5.80 8.84
CA ILE A 57 7.05 5.60 7.91
C ILE A 57 5.70 6.07 8.47
N GLU A 58 5.66 6.48 9.73
CA GLU A 58 4.42 6.81 10.45
C GLU A 58 3.58 7.89 9.75
N GLU A 59 4.25 8.89 9.17
CA GLU A 59 3.61 9.97 8.39
C GLU A 59 2.78 9.38 7.22
N ILE A 60 3.33 8.39 6.51
CA ILE A 60 2.66 7.75 5.37
C ILE A 60 1.51 6.86 5.85
N VAL A 61 1.73 6.09 6.91
CA VAL A 61 0.69 5.18 7.46
C VAL A 61 -0.50 5.97 7.97
N SER A 62 -0.25 7.03 8.75
CA SER A 62 -1.29 7.91 9.27
C SER A 62 -2.14 8.54 8.16
N ALA A 63 -1.49 9.05 7.10
CA ALA A 63 -2.18 9.63 5.96
C ALA A 63 -3.09 8.61 5.23
N LEU A 64 -2.64 7.37 5.08
CA LEU A 64 -3.43 6.30 4.46
C LEU A 64 -4.64 5.91 5.32
N THR A 65 -4.45 5.77 6.64
CA THR A 65 -5.54 5.45 7.56
C THR A 65 -6.62 6.54 7.56
N ILE A 66 -6.22 7.81 7.55
CA ILE A 66 -7.15 8.94 7.48
C ILE A 66 -7.93 8.92 6.15
N ALA A 67 -7.24 8.68 5.03
CA ALA A 67 -7.88 8.60 3.73
C ALA A 67 -8.90 7.45 3.67
N GLU A 68 -8.56 6.27 4.19
CA GLU A 68 -9.48 5.14 4.29
C GLU A 68 -10.71 5.48 5.15
N GLN A 69 -10.51 6.07 6.32
CA GLN A 69 -11.61 6.52 7.19
C GLN A 69 -12.51 7.53 6.48
N ALA A 70 -11.93 8.51 5.78
CA ALA A 70 -12.68 9.50 5.01
C ALA A 70 -13.51 8.84 3.89
N GLU A 71 -12.94 7.90 3.14
CA GLU A 71 -13.67 7.14 2.13
C GLU A 71 -14.82 6.31 2.73
N MET A 72 -14.62 5.70 3.91
CA MET A 72 -15.67 4.94 4.59
C MET A 72 -16.82 5.82 5.05
N MET A 73 -16.54 7.05 5.48
CA MET A 73 -17.56 8.04 5.85
C MET A 73 -18.32 8.55 4.62
N ASP A 74 -17.63 8.78 3.51
CA ASP A 74 -18.25 9.26 2.25
C ASP A 74 -19.13 8.18 1.58
N LYS A 75 -18.70 6.91 1.62
CA LYS A 75 -19.51 5.76 1.18
C LYS A 75 -20.64 5.40 2.15
N GLY A 76 -20.79 6.16 3.24
CA GLY A 76 -21.77 6.00 4.31
C GLY A 76 -22.99 6.92 4.22
N VAL A 77 -23.46 7.24 3.01
CA VAL A 77 -24.81 7.74 2.70
C VAL A 77 -25.41 6.92 1.56
#